data_AF-W6A2A4-F1
#
_entry.id   AF-W6A2A4-F1
#
_cell.length_a   1.000
_cell.length_b   1.000
_cell.length_c   1.000
_cell.angle_alpha   90.00
_cell.angle_beta   90.00
_cell.angle_gamma   90.00
#
_symmetry.space_group_name_H-M   'P 1'
#
loop_
_entity.id
_entity.type
_entity.pdbx_description
1 polymer ?
#
loop_
_entity_poly.entity_id
_entity_poly.type
_entity_poly.pdbx_seq_one_letter_code
_entity_poly.pdbx_strand_id
1 'polypeptide(L)'
;SVPGIQIVDCVHDSFYQELIEEHLDPKRVKKMQDEEDILDILIKLKEDKSSSVALGWDHIKALLMNIFVAATDTSSATIVWTMTALMKSPKVMLKVQSEIRNLVGKKGKVDEDDVAKLPYLKAVTKEGLRLYPPAPLLVPRETTERCTLDGYQIQPKTLVHVNAWAVARDSECWEDPNEFIPERFLHNNIDAMGQDFGATP
;
A
#
# COMPACT_ATOMS: atom_id res chain seq x y z
N SER A 1 -28.51 -7.19 -10.89
CA SER A 1 -27.64 -7.18 -9.69
C SER A 1 -27.30 -8.61 -9.34
N VAL A 2 -26.01 -8.94 -9.20
CA VAL A 2 -25.54 -10.31 -8.95
C VAL A 2 -25.69 -10.61 -7.44
N PRO A 3 -26.38 -11.68 -7.01
CA PRO A 3 -26.67 -11.96 -5.59
C PRO A 3 -25.44 -12.00 -4.68
N GLY A 4 -24.28 -12.39 -5.22
CA GLY A 4 -23.01 -12.43 -4.46
C GLY A 4 -22.50 -11.06 -4.04
N ILE A 5 -22.78 -10.00 -4.79
CA ILE A 5 -22.36 -8.62 -4.45
C ILE A 5 -23.17 -8.12 -3.24
N GLN A 6 -24.48 -8.39 -3.20
CA GLN A 6 -25.32 -7.98 -2.06
C GLN A 6 -24.97 -8.69 -0.75
N ILE A 7 -24.54 -9.95 -0.80
CA ILE A 7 -24.14 -10.69 0.42
C ILE A 7 -22.81 -10.14 0.97
N VAL A 8 -21.86 -9.84 0.09
CA VAL A 8 -20.58 -9.22 0.46
C VAL A 8 -20.79 -7.83 1.04
N ASP A 9 -21.66 -7.02 0.42
CA ASP A 9 -22.04 -5.70 0.95
C ASP A 9 -22.64 -5.79 2.36
N CYS A 10 -23.54 -6.74 2.61
CA CYS A 10 -24.17 -6.92 3.93
C CYS A 10 -23.18 -7.37 5.03
N VAL A 11 -22.24 -8.26 4.72
CA VAL A 11 -21.24 -8.76 5.70
C VAL A 11 -20.23 -7.67 6.06
N HIS A 12 -19.79 -6.88 5.07
CA HIS A 12 -18.93 -5.74 5.33
C HIS A 12 -19.66 -4.65 6.12
N ASP A 13 -20.92 -4.36 5.78
CA ASP A 13 -21.71 -3.37 6.50
C ASP A 13 -21.91 -3.73 7.97
N SER A 14 -22.23 -4.99 8.29
CA SER A 14 -22.37 -5.45 9.68
C SER A 14 -21.07 -5.35 10.45
N PHE A 15 -19.94 -5.74 9.84
CA PHE A 15 -18.62 -5.65 10.47
C PHE A 15 -18.23 -4.19 10.79
N TYR A 16 -18.41 -3.27 9.84
CA TYR A 16 -18.11 -1.85 10.09
C TYR A 16 -19.07 -1.21 11.08
N GLN A 17 -20.33 -1.64 11.08
CA GLN A 17 -21.32 -1.21 12.06
C GLN A 17 -20.92 -1.63 13.48
N GLU A 18 -20.53 -2.89 13.68
CA GLU A 18 -20.04 -3.40 14.96
C GLU A 18 -18.82 -2.62 15.45
N LEU A 19 -17.85 -2.34 14.57
CA LEU A 19 -16.69 -1.50 14.91
C LEU A 19 -17.09 -0.10 15.35
N ILE A 20 -18.02 0.55 14.64
CA ILE A 20 -18.52 1.88 15.02
C ILE A 20 -19.19 1.83 16.39
N GLU A 21 -20.04 0.84 16.64
CA GLU A 21 -20.74 0.68 17.92
C GLU A 21 -19.78 0.46 19.08
N GLU A 22 -18.73 -0.34 18.89
CA GLU A 22 -17.67 -0.51 19.89
C GLU A 22 -16.99 0.82 20.23
N HIS A 23 -16.71 1.66 19.21
CA HIS A 23 -16.05 2.95 19.41
C HIS A 23 -16.97 4.01 20.04
N LEU A 24 -18.28 3.86 19.89
CA LEU A 24 -19.30 4.70 20.52
C LEU A 24 -19.69 4.24 21.93
N ASP A 25 -19.32 3.03 22.35
CA ASP A 25 -19.67 2.51 23.68
C ASP A 25 -19.08 3.41 24.78
N PRO A 26 -19.90 4.04 25.64
CA PRO A 26 -19.43 4.86 26.77
C PRO A 26 -18.56 4.08 27.77
N LYS A 27 -18.63 2.75 27.77
CA LYS A 27 -17.82 1.85 28.60
C LYS A 27 -16.44 1.58 28.00
N ARG A 28 -16.21 1.92 26.73
CA ARG A 28 -14.86 1.83 26.13
C ARG A 28 -13.92 2.70 26.93
N VAL A 29 -12.79 2.13 27.33
CA VAL A 29 -11.75 2.87 28.03
C VAL A 29 -11.32 4.02 27.12
N LYS A 30 -11.54 5.26 27.58
CA LYS A 30 -11.12 6.44 26.82
C LYS A 30 -9.60 6.40 26.70
N LYS A 31 -9.15 6.16 25.49
CA LYS A 31 -7.76 6.19 25.09
C LYS A 31 -7.18 7.58 25.36
N MET A 32 -5.89 7.65 25.70
CA MET A 32 -5.19 8.94 25.71
C MET A 32 -5.16 9.51 24.29
N GLN A 33 -4.95 10.82 24.13
CA GLN A 33 -4.95 11.46 22.80
C GLN A 33 -3.96 10.80 21.82
N ASP A 34 -2.84 10.27 22.33
CA ASP A 34 -1.81 9.57 21.56
C ASP A 34 -2.15 8.11 21.21
N GLU A 35 -3.29 7.61 21.66
CA GLU A 35 -3.76 6.23 21.43
C GLU A 35 -4.99 6.16 20.52
N GLU A 36 -5.50 7.31 20.07
CA GLU A 36 -6.66 7.41 19.17
C GLU A 36 -6.37 6.76 17.82
N ASP A 37 -7.34 5.97 17.35
CA ASP A 37 -7.26 5.37 16.02
C ASP A 37 -8.02 6.18 14.97
N ILE A 38 -7.90 5.77 13.70
CA ILE A 38 -8.53 6.45 12.57
C ILE A 38 -10.04 6.56 12.74
N LEU A 39 -10.70 5.56 13.37
CA LEU A 39 -12.14 5.59 13.57
C LEU A 39 -12.53 6.61 14.64
N ASP A 40 -11.77 6.69 15.74
CA ASP A 40 -11.92 7.74 16.75
C ASP A 40 -11.85 9.14 16.10
N ILE A 41 -10.89 9.36 15.18
CA ILE A 41 -10.73 10.63 14.46
C ILE A 41 -11.92 10.91 13.52
N LEU A 42 -12.37 9.90 12.76
CA LEU A 42 -13.50 10.04 11.83
C LEU A 42 -14.81 10.35 12.56
N ILE A 43 -15.03 9.76 13.74
CA ILE A 43 -16.20 10.05 14.58
C ILE A 43 -16.15 11.50 15.07
N LYS A 44 -14.99 11.97 15.56
CA LYS A 44 -14.83 13.37 15.98
C LYS A 44 -15.07 14.35 14.83
N LEU A 45 -14.53 14.06 13.65
CA LEU A 45 -14.75 14.89 12.45
C LEU A 45 -16.22 14.92 12.03
N LYS A 46 -16.95 13.83 12.26
CA LYS A 46 -18.39 13.77 12.02
C LYS A 46 -19.19 14.61 13.04
N GLU A 47 -18.73 14.70 14.28
CA GLU A 47 -19.37 15.49 15.34
C GLU A 47 -19.02 16.99 15.27
N ASP A 48 -17.90 17.34 14.63
CA ASP A 48 -17.47 18.71 14.43
C ASP A 48 -18.34 19.46 13.41
N LYS A 49 -19.24 20.30 13.93
CA LYS A 49 -20.15 21.15 13.15
C LYS A 49 -19.46 22.31 12.43
N SER A 50 -18.18 22.55 12.69
CA SER A 50 -17.39 23.61 12.02
C SER A 50 -16.67 23.12 10.77
N SER A 51 -16.61 21.79 10.56
CA SER A 51 -16.03 21.19 9.36
C SER A 51 -16.87 21.51 8.12
N SER A 52 -16.20 21.83 7.01
CA SER A 52 -16.83 22.04 5.70
C SER A 52 -17.32 20.73 5.05
N VAL A 53 -16.93 19.57 5.60
CA VAL A 53 -17.27 18.24 5.09
C VAL A 53 -18.31 17.59 6.00
N ALA A 54 -19.52 17.39 5.49
CA ALA A 54 -20.57 16.66 6.20
C ALA A 54 -20.35 15.13 6.09
N LEU A 55 -19.80 14.53 7.15
CA LEU A 55 -19.58 13.08 7.22
C LEU A 55 -20.82 12.33 7.75
N GLY A 56 -21.38 11.44 6.93
CA GLY A 56 -22.41 10.48 7.31
C GLY A 56 -21.80 9.17 7.83
N TRP A 57 -22.60 8.31 8.46
CA TRP A 57 -22.16 6.98 8.86
C TRP A 57 -21.76 6.12 7.66
N ASP A 58 -22.51 6.21 6.55
CA ASP A 58 -22.19 5.53 5.30
C ASP A 58 -20.85 6.01 4.72
N HIS A 59 -20.52 7.30 4.86
CA HIS A 59 -19.22 7.84 4.46
C HIS A 59 -18.08 7.23 5.31
N ILE A 60 -18.28 7.11 6.63
CA ILE A 60 -17.29 6.50 7.53
C ILE A 60 -17.09 5.02 7.16
N LYS A 61 -18.17 4.25 6.98
CA LYS A 61 -18.09 2.84 6.57
C LYS A 61 -17.37 2.68 5.22
N ALA A 62 -17.68 3.52 4.24
CA ALA A 62 -17.01 3.49 2.94
C ALA A 62 -15.50 3.82 3.04
N LEU A 63 -15.13 4.77 3.91
CA LEU A 63 -13.71 5.08 4.16
C LEU A 63 -12.98 3.92 4.83
N LEU A 64 -13.59 3.30 5.85
CA LEU A 64 -13.04 2.09 6.49
C LEU A 64 -12.86 0.97 5.48
N MET A 65 -13.87 0.71 4.65
CA MET A 65 -13.79 -0.29 3.57
C MET A 65 -12.62 -0.02 2.65
N ASN A 66 -12.48 1.20 2.15
CA ASN A 66 -11.38 1.58 1.27
C ASN A 66 -10.01 1.34 1.93
N ILE A 67 -9.85 1.72 3.20
CA ILE A 67 -8.60 1.51 3.95
C ILE A 67 -8.28 0.03 4.09
N PHE A 68 -9.24 -0.79 4.53
CA PHE A 68 -9.00 -2.21 4.77
C PHE A 68 -8.70 -2.98 3.47
N VAL A 69 -9.44 -2.71 2.39
CA VAL A 69 -9.21 -3.33 1.09
C VAL A 69 -7.83 -2.91 0.56
N ALA A 70 -7.51 -1.62 0.60
CA ALA A 70 -6.24 -1.11 0.11
C ALA A 70 -5.05 -1.65 0.90
N ALA A 71 -5.17 -1.83 2.22
CA ALA A 71 -4.06 -2.28 3.06
C ALA A 71 -3.87 -3.80 3.05
N THR A 72 -4.96 -4.58 3.07
CA THR A 72 -4.89 -6.02 3.29
C THR A 72 -4.38 -6.76 2.06
N ASP A 73 -5.02 -6.56 0.92
CA ASP A 73 -4.71 -7.30 -0.30
C ASP A 73 -3.33 -6.95 -0.84
N THR A 74 -2.97 -5.65 -0.82
CA THR A 74 -1.68 -5.18 -1.31
C THR A 74 -0.52 -5.67 -0.45
N SER A 75 -0.65 -5.61 0.88
CA SER A 75 0.38 -6.08 1.81
C SER A 75 0.56 -7.59 1.73
N SER A 76 -0.55 -8.35 1.68
CA SER A 76 -0.53 -9.81 1.53
C SER A 76 0.19 -10.23 0.24
N ALA A 77 -0.19 -9.63 -0.90
CA ALA A 77 0.45 -9.89 -2.18
C ALA A 77 1.95 -9.56 -2.15
N THR A 78 2.32 -8.42 -1.57
CA THR A 78 3.72 -7.99 -1.44
C THR A 78 4.54 -9.00 -0.64
N ILE A 79 4.01 -9.47 0.51
CA ILE A 79 4.69 -10.46 1.36
C ILE A 79 4.87 -11.78 0.60
N VAL A 80 3.80 -12.30 -0.01
CA VAL A 80 3.83 -13.58 -0.73
C VAL A 80 4.84 -13.56 -1.86
N TRP A 81 4.84 -12.51 -2.69
CA TRP A 81 5.75 -12.42 -3.82
C TRP A 81 7.20 -12.14 -3.41
N THR A 82 7.41 -11.31 -2.39
CA THR A 82 8.76 -11.06 -1.85
C THR A 82 9.35 -12.35 -1.28
N MET A 83 8.58 -13.12 -0.51
CA MET A 83 9.03 -14.42 0.00
C MET A 83 9.29 -15.41 -1.12
N THR A 84 8.43 -15.45 -2.15
CA THR A 84 8.63 -16.28 -3.34
C THR A 84 9.94 -15.95 -4.05
N ALA A 85 10.26 -14.67 -4.22
CA ALA A 85 11.51 -14.21 -4.84
C ALA A 85 12.74 -14.58 -4.00
N LEU A 86 12.66 -14.43 -2.68
CA LEU A 86 13.72 -14.84 -1.74
C LEU A 86 13.98 -16.35 -1.79
N MET A 87 12.93 -17.18 -1.80
CA MET A 87 13.06 -18.63 -1.90
C MET A 87 13.73 -19.08 -3.21
N LYS A 88 13.52 -18.33 -4.29
CA LYS A 88 14.19 -18.56 -5.58
C LYS A 88 15.63 -18.01 -5.63
N SER A 89 16.02 -17.17 -4.67
CA SER A 89 17.31 -16.49 -4.63
C SER A 89 18.05 -16.74 -3.31
N PRO A 90 18.60 -17.95 -3.06
CA PRO A 90 19.18 -18.32 -1.77
C PRO A 90 20.28 -17.38 -1.27
N LYS A 91 21.10 -16.82 -2.17
CA LYS A 91 22.16 -15.86 -1.82
C LYS A 91 21.58 -14.57 -1.23
N VAL A 92 20.53 -14.03 -1.84
CA VAL A 92 19.82 -12.84 -1.35
C VAL A 92 19.14 -13.14 -0.01
N MET A 93 18.49 -14.30 0.10
CA MET A 93 17.85 -14.75 1.34
C MET A 93 18.85 -14.84 2.50
N LEU A 94 20.02 -15.44 2.28
CA LEU A 94 21.07 -15.51 3.29
C LEU A 94 21.57 -14.11 3.71
N LYS A 95 21.71 -13.19 2.75
CA LYS A 95 22.18 -11.82 3.01
C LYS A 95 21.18 -11.02 3.86
N VAL A 96 19.89 -11.04 3.52
CA VAL A 96 18.86 -10.33 4.33
C VAL A 96 18.68 -10.95 5.71
N GLN A 97 18.73 -12.29 5.82
CA GLN A 97 18.70 -12.95 7.12
C GLN A 97 19.91 -12.60 7.99
N SER A 98 21.09 -12.43 7.38
CA SER A 98 22.30 -12.04 8.09
C SER A 98 22.21 -10.59 8.58
N GLU A 99 21.69 -9.67 7.75
CA GLU A 99 21.43 -8.28 8.16
C GLU A 99 20.49 -8.24 9.38
N ILE A 100 19.35 -8.92 9.31
CA ILE A 100 18.36 -8.95 10.40
C ILE A 100 18.97 -9.55 11.67
N ARG A 101 19.66 -10.70 11.57
CA ARG A 101 20.28 -11.36 12.74
C ARG A 101 21.37 -10.49 13.38
N ASN A 102 22.14 -9.76 12.59
CA ASN A 102 23.18 -8.87 13.09
C ASN A 102 22.58 -7.67 13.83
N LEU A 103 21.49 -7.09 13.33
CA LEU A 103 20.81 -5.98 13.98
C LEU A 103 20.10 -6.42 15.28
N VAL A 104 19.32 -7.51 15.21
CA VAL A 104 18.55 -8.01 16.35
C VAL A 104 19.48 -8.49 17.46
N GLY A 105 20.56 -9.19 17.13
CA GLY A 105 21.50 -9.74 18.11
C GLY A 105 20.78 -10.48 19.24
N LYS A 106 20.90 -9.96 20.47
CA LYS A 106 20.25 -10.53 21.68
C LYS A 106 18.84 -10.00 21.95
N LYS A 107 18.35 -9.00 21.21
CA LYS A 107 17.02 -8.37 21.39
C LYS A 107 15.88 -9.34 21.13
N GLY A 108 16.11 -10.36 20.30
CA GLY A 108 15.15 -11.44 19.99
C GLY A 108 14.02 -11.06 19.04
N LYS A 109 13.66 -9.77 18.94
CA LYS A 109 12.65 -9.26 18.00
C LYS A 109 13.06 -7.93 17.35
N VAL A 110 12.50 -7.65 16.18
CA VAL A 110 12.57 -6.37 15.47
C VAL A 110 11.39 -5.51 15.94
N ASP A 111 11.62 -4.21 16.16
CA ASP A 111 10.56 -3.20 16.31
C ASP A 111 10.63 -2.15 15.19
N GLU A 112 9.72 -1.19 15.19
CA GLU A 112 9.57 -0.21 14.12
C GLU A 112 10.84 0.65 13.91
N ASP A 113 11.49 1.05 15.01
CA ASP A 113 12.73 1.83 14.97
C ASP A 113 13.91 1.07 14.35
N ASP A 114 13.90 -0.26 14.44
CA ASP A 114 14.91 -1.12 13.82
C ASP A 114 14.75 -1.21 12.30
N VAL A 115 13.51 -1.13 11.78
CA VAL A 115 13.25 -1.22 10.33
C VAL A 115 14.03 -0.16 9.57
N ALA A 116 14.20 1.03 10.16
CA ALA A 116 14.99 2.11 9.58
C ALA A 116 16.45 1.68 9.29
N LYS A 117 17.00 0.79 10.11
CA LYS A 117 18.39 0.31 10.12
C LYS A 117 18.61 -0.97 9.31
N LEU A 118 17.61 -1.42 8.53
CA LEU A 118 17.67 -2.59 7.66
C LEU A 118 17.64 -2.19 6.17
N PRO A 119 18.70 -1.55 5.64
CA PRO A 119 18.73 -1.07 4.26
C PRO A 119 18.60 -2.19 3.22
N TYR A 120 19.16 -3.38 3.48
CA TYR A 120 19.05 -4.51 2.57
C TYR A 120 17.65 -5.12 2.56
N LEU A 121 16.98 -5.24 3.72
CA LEU A 121 15.57 -5.61 3.78
C LEU A 121 14.70 -4.64 2.97
N LYS A 122 14.90 -3.32 3.14
CA LYS A 122 14.19 -2.31 2.34
C LYS A 122 14.43 -2.52 0.85
N ALA A 123 15.67 -2.76 0.44
CA ALA A 123 16.04 -3.00 -0.95
C ALA A 123 15.36 -4.27 -1.51
N VAL A 124 15.29 -5.34 -0.71
CA VAL A 124 14.57 -6.59 -1.04
C VAL A 124 13.08 -6.33 -1.25
N THR A 125 12.44 -5.56 -0.37
CA THR A 125 11.02 -5.20 -0.52
C THR A 125 10.79 -4.34 -1.77
N LYS A 126 11.65 -3.36 -2.04
CA LYS A 126 11.57 -2.51 -3.24
C LYS A 126 11.70 -3.32 -4.53
N GLU A 127 12.66 -4.23 -4.59
CA GLU A 127 12.84 -5.11 -5.74
C GLU A 127 11.66 -6.10 -5.89
N GLY A 128 11.10 -6.56 -4.77
CA GLY A 128 9.89 -7.38 -4.75
C GLY A 128 8.70 -6.63 -5.36
N LEU A 129 8.49 -5.37 -4.98
CA LEU A 129 7.45 -4.50 -5.53
C LEU A 129 7.68 -4.15 -7.01
N ARG A 130 8.93 -3.94 -7.44
CA ARG A 130 9.29 -3.72 -8.85
C ARG A 130 8.87 -4.92 -9.70
N LEU A 131 9.31 -6.13 -9.32
CA LEU A 131 8.99 -7.33 -10.09
C LEU A 131 7.51 -7.72 -9.95
N TYR A 132 6.91 -7.58 -8.78
CA TYR A 132 5.57 -8.10 -8.49
C TYR A 132 4.68 -7.01 -7.88
N PRO A 133 4.34 -5.95 -8.65
CA PRO A 133 3.50 -4.87 -8.14
C PRO A 133 2.09 -5.41 -7.86
N PRO A 134 1.53 -5.20 -6.66
CA PRO A 134 0.16 -5.63 -6.34
C PRO A 134 -0.91 -5.02 -7.26
N ALA A 135 -0.64 -3.82 -7.81
CA ALA A 135 -1.50 -3.12 -8.77
C ALA A 135 -0.75 -2.90 -10.11
N PRO A 136 -0.66 -3.90 -11.00
CA PRO A 136 0.21 -3.85 -12.19
C PRO A 136 -0.19 -2.79 -13.23
N LEU A 137 -1.46 -2.35 -13.25
CA LEU A 137 -1.97 -1.30 -14.15
C LEU A 137 -2.26 0.03 -13.44
N LEU A 138 -1.89 0.14 -12.15
CA LEU A 138 -2.25 1.23 -11.24
C LEU A 138 -3.77 1.55 -11.25
N VAL A 139 -4.16 2.64 -10.57
CA VAL A 139 -5.54 3.14 -10.60
C VAL A 139 -5.75 3.90 -11.92
N PRO A 140 -6.80 3.58 -12.70
CA PRO A 140 -7.08 4.28 -13.95
C PRO A 140 -7.33 5.77 -13.71
N ARG A 141 -6.87 6.61 -14.63
CA ARG A 141 -7.15 8.04 -14.65
C ARG A 141 -8.10 8.35 -15.80
N GLU A 142 -9.13 9.15 -15.54
CA GLU A 142 -10.01 9.67 -16.59
C GLU A 142 -9.56 11.09 -16.96
N THR A 143 -9.32 11.34 -18.25
CA THR A 143 -8.97 12.68 -18.74
C THR A 143 -10.17 13.63 -18.63
N THR A 144 -9.98 14.79 -17.99
CA THR A 144 -11.03 15.81 -17.83
C THR A 144 -11.21 16.67 -19.08
N GLU A 145 -10.12 16.89 -19.83
CA GLU A 145 -10.09 17.70 -21.03
C GLU A 145 -9.19 17.07 -22.11
N ARG A 146 -9.21 17.67 -23.30
CA ARG A 146 -8.33 17.23 -24.39
C ARG A 146 -6.89 17.56 -24.01
N CYS A 147 -5.99 16.59 -24.11
CA CYS A 147 -4.56 16.80 -23.91
C CYS A 147 -3.73 16.14 -25.02
N THR A 148 -2.44 16.46 -25.07
CA THR A 148 -1.48 15.84 -25.98
C THR A 148 -0.38 15.18 -25.15
N LEU A 149 -0.16 13.89 -25.37
CA LEU A 149 0.89 13.11 -24.72
C LEU A 149 1.76 12.50 -25.82
N ASP A 150 3.04 12.86 -25.85
CA ASP A 150 4.01 12.41 -26.86
C ASP A 150 3.49 12.52 -28.32
N GLY A 151 2.84 13.65 -28.62
CA GLY A 151 2.25 13.91 -29.95
C GLY A 151 0.88 13.26 -30.20
N TYR A 152 0.40 12.36 -29.33
CA TYR A 152 -0.93 11.76 -29.42
C TYR A 152 -2.00 12.66 -28.79
N GLN A 153 -3.07 12.93 -29.52
CA GLN A 153 -4.22 13.66 -28.96
C GLN A 153 -5.17 12.72 -28.21
N ILE A 154 -5.32 12.95 -26.91
CA ILE A 154 -6.24 12.21 -26.05
C ILE A 154 -7.49 13.04 -25.84
N GLN A 155 -8.67 12.46 -26.10
CA GLN A 155 -9.94 13.15 -25.94
C GLN A 155 -10.41 13.12 -24.49
N PRO A 156 -11.24 14.09 -24.05
CA PRO A 156 -11.90 14.03 -22.74
C PRO A 156 -12.63 12.70 -22.55
N LYS A 157 -12.77 12.26 -21.29
CA LYS A 157 -13.42 10.98 -20.91
C LYS A 157 -12.69 9.71 -21.38
N THR A 158 -11.42 9.83 -21.76
CA THR A 158 -10.57 8.66 -22.02
C THR A 158 -10.03 8.10 -20.71
N LEU A 159 -10.14 6.79 -20.51
CA LEU A 159 -9.47 6.08 -19.42
C LEU A 159 -8.02 5.78 -19.82
N VAL A 160 -7.09 6.21 -18.98
CA VAL A 160 -5.66 6.03 -19.14
C VAL A 160 -5.16 5.09 -18.05
N HIS A 161 -4.43 4.06 -18.47
CA HIS A 161 -3.75 3.11 -17.60
C HIS A 161 -2.25 3.26 -17.72
N VAL A 162 -1.54 3.15 -16.59
CA VAL A 162 -0.07 3.09 -16.56
C VAL A 162 0.31 1.64 -16.28
N ASN A 163 0.96 0.99 -17.23
CA ASN A 163 1.38 -0.41 -17.09
C ASN A 163 2.70 -0.48 -16.30
N ALA A 164 2.61 -0.32 -14.98
CA ALA A 164 3.76 -0.40 -14.07
C ALA A 164 4.49 -1.76 -14.20
N TRP A 165 3.78 -2.85 -14.47
CA TRP A 165 4.39 -4.17 -14.68
C TRP A 165 5.34 -4.22 -15.89
N ALA A 166 4.92 -3.61 -17.01
CA ALA A 166 5.73 -3.56 -18.23
C ALA A 166 6.92 -2.62 -18.06
N VAL A 167 6.67 -1.43 -17.51
CA VAL A 167 7.69 -0.42 -17.20
C VAL A 167 8.78 -0.99 -16.28
N ALA A 168 8.37 -1.71 -15.24
CA ALA A 168 9.30 -2.35 -14.32
C ALA A 168 10.17 -3.43 -14.96
N ARG A 169 9.81 -3.91 -16.17
CA ARG A 169 10.53 -4.95 -16.93
C ARG A 169 11.14 -4.44 -18.22
N ASP A 170 11.11 -3.14 -18.45
CA ASP A 170 11.67 -2.54 -19.63
C ASP A 170 13.21 -2.63 -19.58
N SER A 171 13.81 -3.29 -20.57
CA SER A 171 15.26 -3.43 -20.71
C SER A 171 15.96 -2.10 -21.01
N GLU A 172 15.24 -1.10 -21.51
CA GLU A 172 15.80 0.25 -21.71
C GLU A 172 15.98 0.99 -20.38
N CYS A 173 15.14 0.66 -19.39
CA CYS A 173 15.16 1.30 -18.06
C CYS A 173 15.92 0.46 -17.01
N TRP A 174 15.92 -0.87 -17.15
CA TRP A 174 16.48 -1.80 -16.18
C TRP A 174 17.41 -2.80 -16.86
N GLU A 175 18.70 -2.77 -16.50
CA GLU A 175 19.63 -3.88 -16.82
C GLU A 175 19.11 -5.18 -16.21
N ASP A 176 19.15 -6.34 -16.89
CA ASP A 176 18.60 -7.61 -16.38
C ASP A 176 17.21 -7.48 -15.73
N PRO A 177 16.19 -7.00 -16.47
CA PRO A 177 14.93 -6.52 -15.91
C PRO A 177 14.10 -7.59 -15.20
N ASN A 178 14.29 -8.86 -15.58
CA ASN A 178 13.55 -9.99 -15.04
C ASN A 178 14.24 -10.64 -13.84
N GLU A 179 15.48 -10.27 -13.55
CA GLU A 179 16.25 -10.82 -12.43
C GLU A 179 15.95 -10.09 -11.13
N PHE A 180 15.95 -10.83 -10.03
CA PHE A 180 15.73 -10.30 -8.68
C PHE A 180 17.05 -9.81 -8.09
N ILE A 181 17.33 -8.52 -8.22
CA ILE A 181 18.60 -7.89 -7.83
C ILE A 181 18.31 -6.72 -6.87
N PRO A 182 18.17 -6.97 -5.55
CA PRO A 182 17.95 -5.92 -4.56
C PRO A 182 19.02 -4.85 -4.53
N GLU A 183 20.25 -5.18 -4.93
CA GLU A 183 21.40 -4.27 -4.94
C GLU A 183 21.13 -2.95 -5.70
N ARG A 184 20.17 -2.94 -6.66
CA ARG A 184 19.69 -1.73 -7.35
C ARG A 184 19.24 -0.62 -6.41
N PHE A 185 18.66 -1.00 -5.27
CA PHE A 185 18.05 -0.07 -4.31
C PHE A 185 18.94 0.21 -3.08
N LEU A 186 20.20 -0.25 -3.07
CA LEU A 186 21.13 0.02 -1.96
C LEU A 186 21.83 1.37 -2.04
N HIS A 187 22.10 1.83 -3.27
CA HIS A 187 22.82 3.08 -3.52
C HIS A 187 21.92 4.17 -4.08
N ASN A 188 20.71 3.79 -4.50
CA ASN A 188 19.72 4.69 -5.07
C ASN A 188 18.69 5.05 -4.00
N ASN A 189 18.56 6.35 -3.74
CA ASN A 189 17.61 6.92 -2.79
C ASN A 189 16.17 6.92 -3.34
N ILE A 190 15.84 5.99 -4.24
CA ILE A 190 14.53 5.90 -4.91
C ILE A 190 13.51 5.53 -3.84
N ASP A 191 12.69 6.49 -3.44
CA ASP A 191 11.67 6.30 -2.42
C ASP A 191 10.54 5.42 -2.95
N ALA A 192 10.22 4.34 -2.21
CA ALA A 192 9.11 3.47 -2.56
C ALA A 192 7.76 3.99 -2.07
N MET A 193 7.75 5.13 -1.37
CA MET A 193 6.55 5.81 -0.89
C MET A 193 5.93 6.77 -1.92
N GLY A 194 6.38 6.73 -3.19
CA GLY A 194 5.75 7.47 -4.28
C GLY A 194 5.93 9.00 -4.22
N GLN A 195 6.84 9.50 -3.38
CA GLN A 195 7.26 10.91 -3.37
C GLN A 195 8.46 11.18 -4.28
N ASP A 196 9.16 10.12 -4.71
CA ASP A 196 10.20 10.18 -5.71
C ASP A 196 9.75 9.34 -6.92
N PHE A 197 9.59 10.00 -8.07
CA PHE A 197 9.18 9.33 -9.31
C PHE A 197 10.25 8.35 -9.80
N GLY A 198 11.46 8.30 -9.23
CA GLY A 198 12.51 7.35 -9.65
C GLY A 198 12.15 5.85 -9.64
N ALA A 199 10.99 5.45 -9.10
CA ALA A 199 10.46 4.07 -9.18
C ALA A 199 9.61 3.79 -10.44
N THR A 200 9.35 4.81 -11.25
CA THR A 200 8.64 4.77 -12.54
C THR A 200 9.23 5.84 -13.45
N PRO A 201 9.79 5.54 -14.64
CA PRO A 201 10.34 6.54 -15.55
C PRO A 201 9.44 7.76 -15.74
#